data_AF-A0A4D6HB64-F1
#
_entry.id   AF-A0A4D6HB64-F1
#
_cell.length_a   1.000
_cell.length_b   1.000
_cell.length_c   1.000
_cell.angle_alpha   90.00
_cell.angle_beta   90.00
_cell.angle_gamma   90.00
#
_symmetry.space_group_name_H-M   'P 1'
#
loop_
_entity.id
_entity.type
_entity.pdbx_description
1 polymer ?
#
loop_
_entity_poly.entity_id
_entity_poly.type
_entity_poly.pdbx_seq_one_letter_code
_entity_poly.pdbx_strand_id
1 'polypeptide(L)' 'MERSDVVEIAIAVGSVGVFVGALAVVGSMYGTDNSIAADGALPLVGALVLFVVVMALAGLYLAGQDS' A
#
# COMPACT_ATOMS: atom_id res chain seq x y z
N MET A 1 -16.09 -7.82 18.98
CA MET A 1 -15.67 -7.68 17.57
C MET A 1 -16.83 -8.15 16.73
N GLU A 2 -17.55 -7.21 16.15
CA GLU A 2 -18.53 -7.50 15.12
C GLU A 2 -17.79 -7.85 13.82
N ARG A 3 -18.42 -8.61 12.92
CA ARG A 3 -17.75 -9.01 11.66
C ARG A 3 -17.32 -7.78 10.84
N SER A 4 -18.04 -6.67 10.99
CA SER A 4 -17.78 -5.37 10.38
C SER A 4 -16.44 -4.76 10.84
N ASP A 5 -16.18 -4.72 12.15
CA ASP A 5 -14.89 -4.24 12.71
C ASP A 5 -13.70 -5.03 12.18
N VAL A 6 -13.85 -6.35 12.10
CA VAL A 6 -12.76 -7.23 11.66
C VAL A 6 -12.42 -6.96 10.18
N VAL A 7 -13.43 -6.70 9.35
CA VAL A 7 -13.23 -6.38 7.93
C VAL A 7 -12.55 -5.03 7.75
N GLU A 8 -12.96 -4.01 8.51
CA GLU A 8 -12.34 -2.69 8.46
C GLU A 8 -10.85 -2.74 8.85
N ILE A 9 -10.54 -3.39 9.98
CA ILE A 9 -9.16 -3.59 10.43
C ILE A 9 -8.37 -4.39 9.39
N ALA A 10 -8.94 -5.45 8.82
CA ALA A 10 -8.29 -6.27 7.81
C ALA A 10 -7.98 -5.48 6.54
N ILE A 11 -8.88 -4.59 6.10
CA ILE A 11 -8.67 -3.72 4.94
C ILE A 11 -7.55 -2.72 5.22
N ALA A 12 -7.55 -2.09 6.39
CA ALA A 12 -6.52 -1.13 6.76
C ALA A 12 -5.13 -1.80 6.84
N VAL A 13 -5.02 -2.90 7.58
CA VAL A 13 -3.79 -3.67 7.72
C VAL A 13 -3.33 -4.24 6.37
N GLY A 14 -4.27 -4.75 5.57
CA GLY A 14 -3.99 -5.26 4.22
C GLY A 14 -3.44 -4.17 3.30
N SER A 15 -4.02 -2.97 3.32
CA SER A 15 -3.57 -1.84 2.51
C SER A 15 -2.15 -1.40 2.86
N VAL A 16 -1.84 -1.34 4.16
CA VAL A 16 -0.48 -1.07 4.64
C VAL A 16 0.47 -2.19 4.22
N GLY A 17 0.05 -3.46 4.34
CA GLY A 17 0.84 -4.61 3.91
C GLY A 17 1.20 -4.58 2.42
N VAL A 18 0.25 -4.21 1.56
CA VAL A 18 0.48 -4.02 0.12
C VAL A 18 1.53 -2.95 -0.13
N PHE A 19 1.46 -1.82 0.58
CA PHE A 19 2.45 -0.75 0.42
C PHE A 19 3.85 -1.16 0.87
N VAL A 20 3.96 -1.77 2.06
CA VAL A 20 5.24 -2.30 2.57
C VAL A 20 5.82 -3.32 1.60
N GLY A 21 4.99 -4.20 1.05
CA GLY A 21 5.41 -5.16 0.02
C GLY A 21 5.93 -4.49 -1.24
N ALA A 22 5.24 -3.45 -1.74
CA ALA A 22 5.70 -2.67 -2.89
C ALA A 22 7.05 -1.99 -2.64
N LEU A 23 7.24 -1.40 -1.45
CA LEU A 23 8.51 -0.81 -1.06
C LEU A 23 9.63 -1.86 -0.94
N ALA A 24 9.33 -3.05 -0.41
CA ALA A 24 10.29 -4.15 -0.34
C ALA A 24 10.74 -4.60 -1.74
N VAL A 25 9.82 -4.69 -2.70
CA VAL A 25 10.14 -4.98 -4.11
C VAL A 25 11.04 -3.90 -4.69
N VAL A 26 10.67 -2.62 -4.54
CA VAL A 26 11.49 -1.50 -5.04
C VAL A 26 12.88 -1.50 -4.40
N GLY A 27 12.96 -1.70 -3.09
CA GLY A 27 14.23 -1.78 -2.36
C GLY A 27 15.09 -2.98 -2.81
N SER A 28 14.49 -4.13 -3.12
CA SER A 28 15.22 -5.31 -3.59
C SER A 28 15.78 -5.15 -5.00
N MET A 29 15.12 -4.37 -5.87
CA MET A 29 15.52 -4.17 -7.27
C MET A 29 16.44 -2.96 -7.45
N TYR A 30 16.25 -1.91 -6.65
CA TYR A 30 16.91 -0.61 -6.84
C TYR A 30 17.69 -0.13 -5.61
N GLY A 31 17.81 -0.96 -4.57
CA GLY A 31 18.63 -0.68 -3.40
C GLY A 31 20.12 -0.94 -3.66
N THR A 32 20.95 -0.03 -3.20
CA THR A 32 22.41 -0.13 -3.08
C THR A 32 22.77 -0.14 -1.58
N ASP A 33 24.02 -0.48 -1.22
CA ASP A 33 24.55 -0.68 0.14
C ASP A 33 24.14 0.34 1.23
N ASN A 34 23.64 1.54 0.87
CA ASN A 34 22.91 2.41 1.80
C ASN A 34 22.02 3.46 1.10
N SER A 35 21.57 3.24 -0.14
CA SER A 35 20.77 4.23 -0.88
C SER A 35 19.85 3.60 -1.91
N ILE A 36 18.87 4.36 -2.38
CA ILE A 36 18.15 4.01 -3.61
C ILE A 36 18.98 4.54 -4.78
N ALA A 37 19.25 3.71 -5.78
CA ALA A 37 19.91 4.14 -7.01
C ALA A 37 19.10 5.28 -7.68
N ALA A 38 19.73 6.12 -8.49
CA ALA A 38 19.04 7.23 -9.17
C ALA A 38 17.82 6.76 -9.99
N ASP A 39 17.89 5.55 -10.57
CA ASP A 39 16.78 4.92 -11.28
C ASP A 39 15.63 4.44 -10.39
N GLY A 40 15.85 4.26 -9.08
CA GLY A 40 14.83 3.80 -8.14
C GLY A 40 13.83 4.87 -7.70
N ALA A 41 14.09 6.15 -8.03
CA ALA A 41 13.21 7.25 -7.65
C ALA A 41 11.82 7.17 -8.32
N LEU A 42 11.77 6.87 -9.62
CA LEU A 42 10.50 6.73 -10.36
C LEU A 42 9.64 5.55 -9.86
N PRO A 43 10.19 4.33 -9.70
CA PRO A 43 9.48 3.20 -9.08
C PRO A 43 8.95 3.53 -7.67
N LEU A 44 9.72 4.27 -6.87
CA LEU A 44 9.29 4.69 -5.53
C LEU A 44 8.07 5.61 -5.58
N VAL A 45 8.06 6.60 -6.48
CA VAL A 45 6.88 7.45 -6.72
C VAL A 45 5.70 6.60 -7.22
N GLY A 46 5.94 5.63 -8.11
CA GLY A 46 4.92 4.68 -8.55
C GLY A 46 4.31 3.89 -7.40
N ALA A 47 5.12 3.42 -6.44
CA ALA A 47 4.65 2.72 -5.24
C ALA A 47 3.80 3.63 -4.34
N LEU A 48 4.15 4.92 -4.22
CA LEU A 48 3.34 5.90 -3.49
C LEU A 48 1.98 6.15 -4.18
N VAL A 49 1.98 6.33 -5.50
CA VAL A 49 0.74 6.50 -6.27
C VAL A 49 -0.15 5.26 -6.13
N LEU A 50 0.43 4.07 -6.25
CA LEU A 50 -0.27 2.81 -6.02
C LEU A 50 -0.88 2.75 -4.62
N PHE A 51 -0.14 3.14 -3.58
CA PHE A 51 -0.66 3.16 -2.22
C PHE A 51 -1.87 4.09 -2.05
N VAL A 52 -1.80 5.31 -2.61
CA VAL A 52 -2.94 6.25 -2.58
C VAL A 52 -4.15 5.64 -3.27
N VAL A 53 -3.97 4.99 -4.42
CA VAL A 53 -5.06 4.31 -5.13
C VAL A 53 -5.65 3.17 -4.30
N VAL A 54 -4.81 2.35 -3.68
CA VAL A 54 -5.27 1.25 -2.80
C VAL A 54 -6.10 1.81 -1.64
N MET A 55 -5.64 2.87 -0.98
CA MET A 55 -6.38 3.51 0.12
C MET A 55 -7.69 4.13 -0.36
N ALA A 56 -7.71 4.76 -1.55
CA ALA A 56 -8.93 5.30 -2.14
C ALA A 56 -9.95 4.18 -2.45
N LEU A 57 -9.50 3.07 -3.02
CA LEU A 57 -10.34 1.91 -3.29
C LEU A 57 -10.86 1.25 -2.01
N ALA A 58 -10.00 1.13 -0.99
CA ALA A 58 -10.38 0.64 0.33
C ALA A 58 -11.49 1.50 0.96
N GLY A 59 -11.35 2.83 0.91
CA GLY A 59 -12.35 3.76 1.40
C GLY A 59 -13.68 3.68 0.63
N LEU A 60 -13.62 3.59 -0.70
CA LEU A 60 -14.81 3.41 -1.54
C LEU A 60 -15.52 2.07 -1.28
N TYR A 61 -14.75 1.00 -1.07
CA TYR A 61 -15.29 -0.32 -0.77
C TYR A 61 -15.99 -0.36 0.59
N LEU A 62 -15.42 0.32 1.59
CA LEU A 62 -16.04 0.41 2.91
C LEU A 62 -17.32 1.25 2.86
N ALA A 63 -17.30 2.39 2.16
CA ALA A 63 -18.47 3.24 1.96
C ALA A 63 -19.64 2.51 1.25
N GLY A 64 -19.33 1.59 0.34
CA GLY A 64 -20.34 0.77 -0.33
C GLY A 64 -20.94 -0.34 0.52
N GLN A 65 -20.28 -0.76 1.61
CA GLN A 65 -20.83 -1.73 2.57
C GLN A 65 -21.72 -1.07 3.63
N ASP A 66 -21.56 0.23 3.87
CA ASP A 66 -22.37 1.02 4.79
C ASP A 66 -23.75 1.42 4.21
N SER A 67 -24.00 1.14 2.92
CA SER A 67 -25.28 1.40 2.22
C SER A 67 -26.18 0.17 2.16
#